data_AF-A0A9D5R0R0-F1
#
_entry.id   AF-A0A9D5R0R0-F1
#
_cell.length_a   1.000
_cell.length_b   1.000
_cell.length_c   1.000
_cell.angle_alpha   90.00
_cell.angle_beta   90.00
_cell.angle_gamma   90.00
#
_symmetry.space_group_name_H-M   'P 1'
#
loop_
_entity.id
_entity.type
_entity.pdbx_description
1 polymer ?
#
loop_
_entity_poly.entity_id
_entity_poly.type
_entity_poly.pdbx_seq_one_letter_code
_entity_poly.pdbx_strand_id
1 'polypeptide(L)'
;MIEDLMLSAILTENTRRNAALAALSANYSPETGLGCCGHRRAVVRPGGATLYLPEPMLADPDFSPSMPELQLQRLRIRYDFEYWAWRCVHITHRLTARYIPLTLNLPQRKL
;
A
#
# COMPACT_ATOMS: atom_id res chain seq x y z
N MET A 1 -34.41 -23.78 3.08
CA MET A 1 -34.74 -23.69 1.63
C MET A 1 -34.58 -22.27 1.08
N ILE A 2 -35.37 -21.26 1.48
CA ILE A 2 -35.20 -19.87 0.99
C ILE A 2 -34.00 -19.18 1.66
N GLU A 3 -33.83 -19.36 2.97
CA GLU A 3 -32.72 -18.76 3.74
C GLU A 3 -31.36 -19.29 3.28
N ASP A 4 -31.24 -20.59 2.99
CA ASP A 4 -30.00 -21.20 2.50
C ASP A 4 -29.60 -20.66 1.12
N LEU A 5 -30.59 -20.44 0.24
CA LEU A 5 -30.38 -19.86 -1.08
C LEU A 5 -29.91 -18.40 -0.98
N MET A 6 -30.51 -17.63 -0.06
CA MET A 6 -30.11 -16.24 0.20
C MET A 6 -28.69 -16.15 0.79
N LEU A 7 -28.35 -17.01 1.74
CA LEU A 7 -27.01 -17.07 2.32
C LEU A 7 -25.95 -17.41 1.26
N SER A 8 -26.22 -18.41 0.42
CA SER A 8 -25.32 -18.81 -0.68
C SER A 8 -25.10 -17.67 -1.68
N ALA A 9 -26.15 -16.91 -2.02
CA ALA A 9 -26.04 -15.75 -2.90
C ALA A 9 -25.15 -14.65 -2.31
N ILE A 10 -25.30 -14.35 -1.01
CA ILE A 10 -24.47 -13.37 -0.30
C ILE A 10 -22.99 -13.78 -0.30
N LEU A 11 -22.71 -15.06 -0.01
CA LEU A 11 -21.35 -15.58 0.02
C LEU A 11 -20.69 -15.55 -1.38
N THR A 12 -21.46 -15.92 -2.41
CA THR A 12 -21.01 -15.85 -3.80
C THR A 12 -20.64 -14.43 -4.20
N GLU A 13 -21.51 -13.46 -3.92
CA GLU A 13 -21.25 -12.06 -4.24
C GLU A 13 -20.07 -11.48 -3.45
N ASN A 14 -19.95 -11.81 -2.16
CA ASN A 14 -18.79 -11.41 -1.35
C ASN A 14 -17.48 -11.95 -1.94
N THR A 15 -17.46 -13.22 -2.33
CA THR A 15 -16.30 -13.85 -2.96
C THR A 15 -15.91 -13.13 -4.26
N ARG A 16 -16.89 -12.83 -5.11
CA ARG A 16 -16.69 -12.11 -6.37
C ARG A 16 -16.09 -10.72 -6.14
N ARG A 17 -16.62 -9.94 -5.17
CA ARG A 17 -16.10 -8.61 -4.83
C ARG A 17 -14.67 -8.67 -4.31
N ASN A 18 -14.38 -9.60 -3.42
CA ASN A 18 -13.03 -9.75 -2.87
C ASN A 18 -12.01 -10.15 -3.94
N ALA A 19 -12.38 -11.03 -4.88
CA ALA A 19 -11.54 -11.38 -6.02
C ALA A 19 -11.26 -10.17 -6.93
N ALA A 20 -12.27 -9.37 -7.24
CA ALA A 20 -12.10 -8.15 -8.04
C ALA A 20 -11.17 -7.12 -7.35
N LEU A 21 -11.34 -6.92 -6.03
CA LEU A 21 -10.48 -6.03 -5.25
C LEU A 21 -9.03 -6.53 -5.17
N ALA A 22 -8.84 -7.83 -5.04
CA ALA A 22 -7.53 -8.46 -5.05
C ALA A 22 -6.83 -8.27 -6.41
N ALA A 23 -7.54 -8.50 -7.51
CA ALA A 23 -7.01 -8.28 -8.86
C ALA A 23 -6.60 -6.81 -9.09
N LEU A 24 -7.42 -5.85 -8.67
CA LEU A 24 -7.09 -4.42 -8.76
C LEU A 24 -5.92 -4.00 -7.85
N SER A 25 -5.65 -4.75 -6.78
CA SER A 25 -4.56 -4.49 -5.84
C SER A 25 -3.31 -5.34 -6.11
N ALA A 26 -3.27 -6.13 -7.19
CA ALA A 26 -2.19 -7.08 -7.44
C ALA A 26 -0.80 -6.43 -7.48
N ASN A 27 -0.72 -5.18 -7.96
CA ASN A 27 0.53 -4.43 -8.08
C ASN A 27 0.72 -3.37 -6.96
N TYR A 28 -0.16 -3.34 -5.96
CA TYR A 28 -0.08 -2.36 -4.89
C TYR A 28 0.96 -2.77 -3.84
N SER A 29 2.06 -2.02 -3.75
CA SER A 29 3.10 -2.19 -2.75
C SER A 29 3.49 -0.85 -2.15
N PRO A 30 3.06 -0.53 -0.92
CA PRO A 30 3.51 0.67 -0.20
C PRO A 30 5.01 0.68 0.05
N GLU A 31 5.61 -0.50 0.26
CA GLU A 31 7.05 -0.63 0.49
C GLU A 31 7.86 -0.07 -0.68
N THR A 32 7.50 -0.43 -1.92
CA THR A 32 8.21 0.05 -3.12
C THR A 32 7.56 1.30 -3.73
N GLY A 33 6.34 1.63 -3.34
CA GLY A 33 5.51 2.68 -3.93
C GLY A 33 4.80 2.27 -5.23
N LEU A 34 4.93 1.02 -5.67
CA LEU A 34 4.26 0.54 -6.89
C LEU A 34 2.73 0.51 -6.69
N GLY A 35 1.98 0.96 -7.70
CA GLY A 35 0.51 0.96 -7.68
C GLY A 35 -0.11 1.87 -6.60
N CYS A 36 0.70 2.68 -5.92
CA CYS A 36 0.25 3.66 -4.94
C CYS A 36 -0.24 4.94 -5.62
N CYS A 37 -1.04 5.72 -4.92
CA CYS A 37 -1.71 6.90 -5.46
C CYS A 37 -0.75 8.10 -5.67
N GLY A 38 -1.24 9.07 -6.45
CA GLY A 38 -0.51 10.29 -6.79
C GLY A 38 0.54 10.12 -7.88
N HIS A 39 1.12 11.25 -8.31
CA HIS A 39 2.22 11.25 -9.27
C HIS A 39 3.50 10.77 -8.59
N ARG A 40 4.06 9.67 -9.12
CA ARG A 40 5.25 9.01 -8.59
C ARG A 40 6.26 8.81 -9.71
N ARG A 41 7.55 8.98 -9.41
CA ARG A 41 8.64 8.70 -10.35
C ARG A 41 9.48 7.53 -9.86
N ALA A 42 9.91 6.70 -10.82
CA ALA A 42 10.84 5.63 -10.57
C ALA A 42 12.23 6.20 -10.23
N VAL A 43 12.81 5.72 -9.13
CA VAL A 43 14.16 6.04 -8.66
C VAL A 43 14.90 4.74 -8.43
N VAL A 44 16.04 4.58 -9.10
CA VAL A 44 16.93 3.44 -8.88
C VAL A 44 17.86 3.76 -7.71
N ARG A 45 17.82 2.92 -6.68
CA ARG A 45 18.65 3.04 -5.49
C ARG A 45 20.04 2.42 -5.71
N PRO A 46 21.06 2.84 -4.94
CA PRO A 46 22.31 2.08 -4.86
C PRO A 46 22.02 0.63 -4.47
N GLY A 47 22.37 -0.32 -5.34
CA GLY A 47 21.99 -1.74 -5.20
C GLY A 47 20.95 -2.23 -6.21
N GLY A 48 20.44 -1.35 -7.09
CA GLY A 48 19.59 -1.71 -8.23
C GLY A 48 18.09 -1.82 -7.93
N ALA A 49 17.68 -1.70 -6.67
CA ALA A 49 16.26 -1.66 -6.31
C ALA A 49 15.58 -0.41 -6.88
N THR A 50 14.39 -0.57 -7.47
CA THR A 50 13.58 0.54 -7.99
C THR A 50 12.47 0.88 -7.01
N LEU A 51 12.36 2.16 -6.63
CA LEU A 51 11.28 2.71 -5.82
C LEU A 51 10.47 3.73 -6.63
N TYR A 52 9.16 3.79 -6.40
CA TYR A 52 8.23 4.76 -6.99
C TYR A 52 7.87 5.80 -5.94
N LEU A 53 8.62 6.89 -5.90
CA LEU A 53 8.53 7.92 -4.87
C LEU A 53 7.65 9.09 -5.31
N PRO A 54 6.90 9.75 -4.40
CA PRO A 54 6.07 10.91 -4.73
C PRO A 54 6.88 12.04 -5.36
N GLU A 55 6.35 12.69 -6.40
CA GLU A 55 7.03 13.83 -7.03
C GLU A 55 7.40 14.97 -6.07
N PRO A 56 6.53 15.39 -5.12
CA PRO A 56 6.89 16.43 -4.15
C PRO A 56 8.07 16.06 -3.27
N MET A 57 8.24 14.78 -2.94
CA MET A 57 9.39 14.29 -2.18
C MET A 57 10.69 14.47 -2.96
N LEU A 58 10.66 14.27 -4.28
CA LEU A 58 11.83 14.39 -5.15
C LEU A 58 12.22 15.85 -5.41
N ALA A 59 11.32 16.79 -5.13
CA ALA A 59 11.59 18.23 -5.17
C ALA A 59 12.10 18.79 -3.83
N ASP A 60 12.08 17.98 -2.76
CA ASP A 60 12.63 18.37 -1.46
C ASP A 60 14.16 18.54 -1.55
N PRO A 61 14.74 19.67 -1.10
CA PRO A 61 16.19 19.90 -1.11
C PRO A 61 17.02 18.83 -0.38
N ASP A 62 16.44 18.16 0.61
CA ASP A 62 17.11 17.11 1.38
C ASP A 62 17.11 15.75 0.65
N PHE A 63 16.40 15.63 -0.47
CA PHE A 63 16.35 14.39 -1.24
C PHE A 63 17.62 14.17 -2.06
N SER A 64 18.19 12.97 -1.94
CA SER A 64 19.21 12.48 -2.87
C SER A 64 18.95 11.00 -3.22
N PRO A 65 19.05 10.61 -4.51
CA PRO A 65 18.91 9.22 -4.94
C PRO A 65 19.85 8.23 -4.24
N SER A 66 20.98 8.70 -3.71
CA SER A 66 21.97 7.92 -2.98
C SER A 66 21.97 8.17 -1.47
N MET A 67 21.01 8.94 -0.93
CA MET A 67 20.95 9.22 0.51
C MET A 67 20.84 7.94 1.35
N PRO A 68 21.37 7.89 2.58
CA PRO A 68 21.24 6.76 3.48
C PRO A 68 19.80 6.32 3.69
N GLU A 69 19.60 5.01 3.88
CA GLU A 69 18.26 4.41 3.99
C GLU A 69 17.42 5.04 5.10
N LEU A 70 17.99 5.27 6.28
CA LEU A 70 17.25 5.91 7.38
C LEU A 70 16.74 7.32 7.04
N GLN A 71 17.52 8.10 6.28
CA GLN A 71 17.10 9.43 5.87
C GLN A 71 15.99 9.34 4.82
N LEU A 72 16.11 8.41 3.86
CA LEU A 72 15.06 8.13 2.89
C LEU A 72 13.74 7.76 3.60
N GLN A 73 13.78 6.84 4.57
CA GLN A 73 12.60 6.41 5.32
C GLN A 73 11.90 7.58 6.01
N ARG A 74 12.67 8.47 6.65
CA ARG A 74 12.12 9.67 7.30
C ARG A 74 11.45 10.61 6.30
N LEU A 75 12.07 10.82 5.14
CA LEU A 75 11.51 11.68 4.11
C LEU A 75 10.25 11.06 3.49
N ARG A 76 10.25 9.74 3.26
CA ARG A 76 9.03 9.01 2.83
C ARG A 76 7.91 9.11 3.86
N ILE A 77 8.20 9.01 5.16
CA ILE A 77 7.17 9.19 6.20
C ILE A 77 6.50 10.57 6.10
N ARG A 78 7.24 11.62 5.72
CA ARG A 78 6.71 12.99 5.58
C ARG A 78 5.81 13.16 4.34
N TYR A 79 6.17 12.53 3.22
CA TYR A 79 5.54 12.79 1.91
C TYR A 79 4.69 11.65 1.35
N ASP A 80 4.87 10.42 1.83
CA ASP A 80 4.26 9.21 1.29
C ASP A 80 3.36 8.59 2.37
N PHE A 81 2.08 8.98 2.34
CA PHE A 81 1.08 8.53 3.32
C PHE A 81 0.91 7.00 3.33
N GLU A 82 0.93 6.36 2.15
CA GLU A 82 0.78 4.91 2.03
C GLU A 82 1.98 4.19 2.63
N TYR A 83 3.19 4.70 2.38
CA TYR A 83 4.39 4.18 3.03
C TYR A 83 4.37 4.39 4.55
N TRP A 84 3.96 5.56 5.03
CA TRP A 84 3.81 5.81 6.46
C TRP A 84 2.82 4.84 7.10
N ALA A 85 1.64 4.65 6.50
CA ALA A 85 0.62 3.74 7.02
C ALA A 85 1.18 2.32 7.14
N TRP A 86 1.83 1.81 6.09
CA TRP A 86 2.43 0.48 6.10
C TRP A 86 3.61 0.37 7.07
N ARG A 87 4.49 1.37 7.14
CA ARG A 87 5.73 1.29 7.93
C ARG A 87 5.49 1.52 9.42
N CYS A 88 4.59 2.43 9.76
CA CYS A 88 4.43 2.94 11.12
C CYS A 88 3.18 2.39 11.82
N VAL A 89 2.11 2.07 11.07
CA VAL A 89 0.85 1.61 11.65
C VAL A 89 0.75 0.10 11.56
N HIS A 90 0.37 -0.52 12.66
CA HIS A 90 0.17 -1.95 12.75
C HIS A 90 -1.21 -2.24 13.33
N ILE A 91 -1.82 -3.33 12.86
CA ILE A 91 -3.16 -3.76 13.24
C ILE A 91 -3.14 -5.23 13.64
N THR A 92 -4.08 -5.61 14.50
CA THR A 92 -4.27 -7.02 14.84
C THR A 92 -5.10 -7.70 13.76
N HIS A 93 -4.53 -8.70 13.11
CA HIS A 93 -5.24 -9.50 12.13
C HIS A 93 -6.29 -10.38 12.82
N ARG A 94 -7.56 -10.19 12.48
CA ARG A 94 -8.71 -10.80 13.19
C ARG A 94 -8.67 -12.31 13.28
N LEU A 95 -8.20 -13.01 12.23
CA LEU A 95 -8.22 -14.47 12.18
C LEU A 95 -6.99 -15.12 12.81
N THR A 96 -5.84 -14.43 12.77
CA THR A 96 -4.56 -15.01 13.20
C THR A 96 -4.03 -14.40 14.49
N ALA A 97 -4.69 -13.35 15.01
CA ALA A 97 -4.26 -12.52 16.13
C ALA A 97 -2.84 -11.92 15.99
N ARG A 98 -2.25 -11.96 14.78
CA ARG A 98 -0.91 -11.42 14.53
C ARG A 98 -0.97 -9.91 14.39
N TYR A 99 0.04 -9.24 14.90
CA TYR A 99 0.26 -7.81 14.66
C TYR A 99 0.93 -7.64 13.29
N ILE A 100 0.22 -7.05 12.34
CA ILE A 100 0.67 -6.91 10.95
C ILE A 100 0.69 -5.43 10.53
N PRO A 101 1.55 -5.05 9.57
CA PRO A 101 1.50 -3.74 8.93
C PRO A 101 0.11 -3.39 8.38
N LEU A 102 -0.29 -2.13 8.49
CA LEU A 102 -1.52 -1.64 7.87
C LEU A 102 -1.29 -1.42 6.36
N THR A 103 -1.84 -2.32 5.53
CA THR A 103 -1.92 -2.11 4.09
C THR A 103 -3.30 -1.55 3.73
N LEU A 104 -3.36 -0.34 3.17
CA LEU A 104 -4.63 0.31 2.84
C LEU A 104 -5.41 -0.49 1.80
N ASN A 105 -6.70 -0.68 2.03
CA ASN A 105 -7.60 -1.27 1.05
C ASN A 105 -7.97 -0.25 -0.05
N LEU A 106 -8.48 -0.73 -1.19
CA LEU A 106 -8.73 0.12 -2.36
C LEU A 106 -9.61 1.37 -2.04
N PRO A 107 -10.73 1.25 -1.29
CA PRO A 107 -11.49 2.44 -0.87
C PRO A 107 -10.71 3.44 -0.02
N GLN A 108 -9.79 3.00 0.84
CA GLN A 108 -8.96 3.86 1.69
C GLN A 108 -7.86 4.60 0.94
N ARG A 109 -7.54 4.19 -0.29
CA ARG A 109 -6.53 4.84 -1.14
C ARG A 109 -7.06 6.06 -1.90
N LYS A 110 -8.32 6.44 -1.70
CA LYS A 110 -8.93 7.63 -2.31
C LYS A 110 -8.45 8.86 -1.53
N LEU A 111 -7.51 9.61 -2.11
CA LEU A 111 -7.14 10.95 -1.69
C LEU A 111 -8.02 11.99 -2.39
#